data_AF-A0A177EC67-F1
#
_entry.id   AF-A0A177EC67-F1
#
_cell.length_a   1.000
_cell.length_b   1.000
_cell.length_c   1.000
_cell.angle_alpha   90.00
_cell.angle_beta   90.00
_cell.angle_gamma   90.00
#
_symmetry.space_group_name_H-M   'P 1'
#
loop_
_entity.id
_entity.type
_entity.pdbx_description
1 polymer ?
#
loop_
_entity_poly.entity_id
_entity_poly.type
_entity_poly.pdbx_seq_one_letter_code
_entity_poly.pdbx_strand_id
1 'polypeptide(L)'
;MEEFLKETATLQRILYKSKNAHRNTLYFRKLVLVQRLARKVLSKQKKQEALDVFLNELRAGCTSAYVATSSCLGLGHYLGLSIGILAVVAKIFSLSTELSHTQTPAPIPSQPRSTVVPAPSEEDDEINDIFGNHLW
;
A
#
# COMPACT_ATOMS: atom_id res chain seq x y z
N MET A 1 -9.06 9.08 10.93
CA MET A 1 -7.87 9.99 10.95
C MET A 1 -7.28 10.16 12.34
N GLU A 2 -8.09 10.46 13.37
CA GLU A 2 -7.60 10.63 14.75
C GLU A 2 -6.83 9.40 15.26
N GLU A 3 -7.36 8.20 15.03
CA GLU A 3 -6.73 6.95 15.44
C GLU A 3 -5.36 6.72 14.77
N PHE A 4 -5.23 7.07 13.50
CA PHE A 4 -3.97 6.96 12.76
C PHE A 4 -2.91 7.90 13.34
N LEU A 5 -3.29 9.11 13.72
CA LEU A 5 -2.40 10.07 14.37
C LEU A 5 -1.97 9.58 15.76
N LYS A 6 -2.92 9.05 16.55
CA LYS A 6 -2.64 8.46 17.87
C LYS A 6 -1.64 7.30 17.76
N GLU A 7 -1.84 6.41 16.80
CA GLU A 7 -0.97 5.25 16.62
C GLU A 7 0.44 5.66 16.12
N THR A 8 0.50 6.64 15.22
CA THR A 8 1.78 7.23 14.77
C THR A 8 2.53 7.90 15.93
N ALA A 9 1.82 8.56 16.85
CA ALA A 9 2.42 9.14 18.05
C ALA A 9 2.91 8.06 19.04
N THR A 10 2.21 6.94 19.15
CA THR A 10 2.68 5.77 19.90
C THR A 10 3.97 5.20 19.30
N LEU A 11 4.04 5.03 17.98
CA LEU A 11 5.26 4.61 17.28
C LEU A 11 6.42 5.58 17.55
N GLN A 12 6.18 6.89 17.51
CA GLN A 12 7.20 7.89 17.83
C GLN A 12 7.73 7.76 19.27
N ARG A 13 6.85 7.49 20.25
CA ARG A 13 7.27 7.26 21.65
C ARG A 13 8.12 6.01 21.80
N ILE A 14 7.77 4.92 21.11
CA ILE A 14 8.56 3.69 21.07
C ILE A 14 9.95 3.98 20.49
N LEU A 15 10.01 4.62 19.32
CA LEU A 15 11.27 4.97 18.67
C LEU A 15 12.18 5.83 19.56
N TYR A 16 11.60 6.79 20.28
CA TYR A 16 12.35 7.64 21.19
C TYR A 16 12.99 6.84 22.33
N LYS A 17 12.21 5.98 23.00
CA LYS A 17 12.70 5.15 24.10
C LYS A 17 13.71 4.10 23.65
N SER A 18 13.50 3.50 22.49
CA SER A 18 14.33 2.42 21.95
C SER A 18 15.58 2.90 21.20
N LYS A 19 15.75 4.22 20.99
CA LYS A 19 16.81 4.80 20.15
C LYS A 19 18.21 4.35 20.57
N ASN A 20 18.57 4.53 21.83
CA ASN A 20 19.95 4.30 22.26
C ASN A 20 20.32 2.80 22.28
N ALA A 21 19.36 1.93 22.63
CA ALA A 21 19.59 0.49 22.69
C ALA A 21 19.60 -0.17 21.31
N HIS A 22 18.86 0.35 20.33
CA HIS A 22 18.56 -0.37 19.10
C HIS A 22 18.81 0.41 17.81
N ARG A 23 19.44 1.60 17.85
CA ARG A 23 19.70 2.45 16.67
C ARG A 23 20.23 1.70 15.44
N ASN A 24 21.08 0.70 15.66
CA ASN A 24 21.76 -0.04 14.60
C ASN A 24 21.05 -1.34 14.20
N THR A 25 19.92 -1.71 14.82
CA THR A 25 19.19 -2.91 14.46
C THR A 25 18.37 -2.69 13.19
N LEU A 26 18.16 -3.78 12.44
CA LEU A 26 17.36 -3.74 11.22
C LEU A 26 15.91 -3.31 11.51
N TYR A 27 15.28 -3.91 12.53
CA TYR A 27 13.89 -3.60 12.89
C TYR A 27 13.72 -2.11 13.24
N PHE A 28 14.66 -1.52 13.98
CA PHE A 28 14.58 -0.11 14.37
C PHE A 28 14.66 0.82 13.16
N ARG A 29 15.57 0.54 12.22
CA ARG A 29 15.68 1.29 10.95
C ARG A 29 14.39 1.21 10.14
N LYS A 30 13.73 0.04 10.11
CA LYS A 30 12.43 -0.13 9.43
C LYS A 30 11.31 0.65 10.13
N LEU A 31 11.26 0.68 11.45
CA LEU A 31 10.29 1.48 12.19
C LEU A 31 10.48 3.00 11.96
N VAL A 32 11.72 3.47 11.86
CA VAL A 32 12.00 4.87 11.50
C VAL A 32 11.47 5.19 10.10
N LEU A 33 11.62 4.29 9.13
CA LEU A 33 11.06 4.45 7.79
C LEU A 33 9.53 4.58 7.85
N VAL A 34 8.85 3.66 8.56
CA VAL A 34 7.38 3.69 8.74
C VAL A 34 6.95 5.03 9.33
N GLN A 35 7.63 5.50 10.37
CA GLN A 35 7.31 6.77 10.99
C GLN A 35 7.49 7.96 10.04
N ARG A 36 8.53 7.95 9.20
CA ARG A 36 8.76 8.99 8.19
C ARG A 36 7.66 8.98 7.13
N LEU A 37 7.25 7.81 6.67
CA LEU A 37 6.17 7.65 5.68
C LEU A 37 4.81 8.07 6.26
N ALA A 38 4.50 7.69 7.49
CA ALA A 38 3.29 8.11 8.18
C ALA A 38 3.21 9.65 8.30
N ARG A 39 4.33 10.32 8.59
CA ARG A 39 4.39 11.79 8.57
C ARG A 39 4.14 12.38 7.18
N LYS A 40 4.65 11.76 6.12
CA LYS A 40 4.37 12.21 4.73
C LYS A 40 2.87 12.12 4.43
N VAL A 41 2.23 11.01 4.78
CA VAL A 41 0.77 10.82 4.63
C VAL A 41 0.01 11.93 5.36
N LEU A 42 0.35 12.20 6.62
CA LEU A 42 -0.27 13.28 7.40
C LEU A 42 -0.06 14.67 6.77
N SER A 43 1.08 14.92 6.12
CA SER A 43 1.41 16.22 5.52
C SER A 43 0.81 16.45 4.12
N LYS A 44 0.47 15.38 3.37
CA LYS A 44 0.09 15.44 1.95
C LYS A 44 -1.40 15.22 1.70
N GLN A 45 -2.23 15.39 2.73
CA GLN A 45 -3.67 15.15 2.70
C GLN A 45 -4.45 15.94 1.61
N LYS A 46 -3.85 16.98 1.01
CA LYS A 46 -4.51 17.83 0.00
C LYS A 46 -4.37 17.34 -1.46
N LYS A 47 -3.48 16.38 -1.76
CA LYS A 47 -3.26 15.88 -3.13
C LYS A 47 -3.44 14.36 -3.17
N GLN A 48 -4.56 13.91 -3.75
CA GLN A 48 -5.00 12.51 -3.69
C GLN A 48 -3.99 11.52 -4.30
N GLU A 49 -3.51 11.78 -5.51
CA GLU A 49 -2.56 10.90 -6.20
C GLU A 49 -1.27 10.70 -5.39
N ALA A 50 -0.76 11.77 -4.78
CA ALA A 50 0.42 11.69 -3.93
C ALA A 50 0.14 10.92 -2.63
N LEU A 51 -1.06 11.07 -2.07
CA LEU A 51 -1.47 10.37 -0.85
C LEU A 51 -1.53 8.86 -1.06
N ASP A 52 -2.09 8.39 -2.19
CA ASP A 52 -2.16 6.96 -2.49
C ASP A 52 -0.79 6.32 -2.69
N VAL A 53 0.14 7.01 -3.35
CA VAL A 53 1.55 6.57 -3.45
C VAL A 53 2.17 6.42 -2.06
N PHE A 54 2.00 7.41 -1.17
CA PHE A 54 2.55 7.32 0.18
C PHE A 54 1.87 6.27 1.06
N LEU A 55 0.57 6.03 0.88
CA LEU A 55 -0.14 4.95 1.59
C LEU A 55 0.38 3.58 1.15
N ASN A 56 0.61 3.38 -0.15
CA ASN A 56 1.22 2.15 -0.67
C ASN A 56 2.65 1.95 -0.15
N GLU A 57 3.49 2.99 -0.19
CA GLU A 57 4.83 2.95 0.41
C GLU A 57 4.77 2.65 1.91
N LEU A 58 3.84 3.28 2.64
CA LEU A 58 3.66 3.08 4.07
C LEU A 58 3.29 1.62 4.38
N ARG A 59 2.36 1.03 3.62
CA ARG A 59 1.96 -0.38 3.78
C ARG A 59 3.14 -1.32 3.56
N ALA A 60 3.89 -1.13 2.47
CA ALA A 60 5.09 -1.92 2.21
C ALA A 60 6.14 -1.75 3.33
N GLY A 61 6.30 -0.53 3.83
CA GLY A 61 7.14 -0.22 4.98
C GLY A 61 6.70 -0.95 6.25
N CYS A 62 5.41 -0.96 6.55
CA CYS A 62 4.82 -1.68 7.68
C CYS A 62 5.05 -3.18 7.57
N THR A 63 4.81 -3.80 6.40
CA THR A 63 5.10 -5.23 6.18
C THR A 63 6.58 -5.53 6.40
N SER A 64 7.48 -4.70 5.87
CA SER A 64 8.92 -4.87 6.08
C SER A 64 9.33 -4.74 7.55
N ALA A 65 8.75 -3.78 8.28
CA ALA A 65 8.98 -3.62 9.71
C ALA A 65 8.42 -4.78 10.54
N TYR A 66 7.25 -5.30 10.14
CA TYR A 66 6.61 -6.45 10.78
C TYR A 66 7.50 -7.69 10.67
N VAL A 67 7.95 -8.03 9.47
CA VAL A 67 8.85 -9.17 9.23
C VAL A 67 10.18 -9.01 9.98
N ALA A 68 10.77 -7.81 9.94
CA ALA A 68 12.02 -7.56 10.66
C ALA A 68 11.84 -7.73 12.18
N THR A 69 10.71 -7.30 12.74
CA THR A 69 10.44 -7.40 14.18
C THR A 69 10.07 -8.83 14.59
N SER A 70 9.31 -9.57 13.77
CA SER A 70 8.95 -10.96 14.06
C SER A 70 10.17 -11.88 14.09
N SER A 71 11.22 -11.58 13.30
CA SER A 71 12.50 -12.29 13.39
C SER A 71 13.15 -12.18 14.78
N CYS A 72 12.94 -11.06 15.49
CA CYS A 72 13.44 -10.89 16.86
C CYS A 72 12.68 -11.77 17.86
N LEU A 73 11.39 -12.07 17.60
CA LEU A 73 10.63 -13.02 18.42
C LEU A 73 11.17 -14.45 18.27
N GLY A 74 11.51 -14.87 17.05
CA GLY A 74 12.09 -16.19 16.79
C GLY A 74 13.41 -16.42 17.53
N LEU A 75 14.15 -15.34 17.81
CA LEU A 75 15.39 -15.37 18.59
C LEU A 75 15.17 -15.22 20.11
N GLY A 76 13.93 -15.00 20.56
CA GLY A 76 13.62 -14.78 21.99
C GLY A 76 14.06 -13.42 22.53
N HIS A 77 14.49 -12.48 21.68
CA HIS A 77 15.03 -11.20 22.10
C HIS A 77 13.92 -10.14 22.29
N TYR A 78 13.90 -9.49 23.45
CA TYR A 78 13.03 -8.35 23.77
C TYR A 78 11.54 -8.62 23.46
N LEU A 79 11.03 -9.79 23.84
CA LEU A 79 9.70 -10.30 23.47
C LEU A 79 8.57 -9.27 23.67
N GLY A 80 8.48 -8.65 24.86
CA GLY A 80 7.43 -7.67 25.14
C GLY A 80 7.49 -6.44 24.24
N LEU A 81 8.70 -5.94 23.96
CA LEU A 81 8.89 -4.82 23.03
C LEU A 81 8.52 -5.23 21.61
N SER A 82 8.96 -6.40 21.16
CA SER A 82 8.70 -6.93 19.82
C SER A 82 7.20 -7.15 19.59
N ILE A 83 6.46 -7.75 20.53
CA ILE A 83 5.00 -7.91 20.44
C ILE A 83 4.31 -6.54 20.37
N GLY A 84 4.70 -5.60 21.23
CA GLY A 84 4.15 -4.24 21.21
C GLY A 84 4.38 -3.53 19.87
N ILE A 85 5.58 -3.64 19.32
CA ILE A 85 5.90 -3.08 18.00
C ILE A 85 5.04 -3.71 16.91
N LEU A 86 4.90 -5.04 16.89
CA LEU A 86 4.09 -5.74 15.89
C LEU A 86 2.63 -5.27 15.93
N ALA A 87 2.06 -5.11 17.12
CA ALA A 87 0.69 -4.61 17.28
C ALA A 87 0.53 -3.19 16.72
N VAL A 88 1.45 -2.28 17.05
CA VAL A 88 1.44 -0.89 16.54
C VAL A 88 1.58 -0.85 15.03
N VAL A 89 2.52 -1.61 14.46
CA VAL A 89 2.75 -1.64 13.01
C VAL A 89 1.57 -2.25 12.26
N ALA A 90 0.99 -3.35 12.76
CA ALA A 90 -0.19 -3.96 12.18
C ALA A 90 -1.39 -3.01 12.20
N LYS A 91 -1.57 -2.26 13.29
CA LYS A 91 -2.64 -1.28 13.41
C LYS A 91 -2.46 -0.08 12.46
N ILE A 92 -1.23 0.44 12.33
CA ILE A 92 -0.92 1.48 11.33
C ILE A 92 -1.22 0.98 9.91
N PHE A 93 -0.87 -0.27 9.60
CA PHE A 93 -1.20 -0.89 8.31
C PHE A 93 -2.72 -0.93 8.09
N SER A 94 -3.49 -1.46 9.04
CA SER A 94 -4.97 -1.53 8.92
C SER A 94 -5.59 -0.15 8.68
N LEU A 95 -5.22 0.83 9.51
CA LEU A 95 -5.72 2.19 9.39
C LEU A 95 -5.31 2.84 8.06
N SER A 96 -4.12 2.53 7.53
CA SER A 96 -3.69 3.02 6.21
C SER A 96 -4.52 2.41 5.08
N THR A 97 -5.02 1.19 5.22
CA THR A 97 -5.91 0.52 4.26
C THR A 97 -7.30 1.15 4.28
N GLU A 98 -7.87 1.35 5.46
CA GLU A 98 -9.16 2.04 5.64
C GLU A 98 -9.18 3.45 5.04
N LEU A 99 -8.06 4.18 5.19
CA LEU A 99 -7.90 5.52 4.64
C LEU A 99 -8.00 5.57 3.11
N SER A 100 -7.55 4.53 2.40
CA SER A 100 -7.74 4.46 0.93
C SER A 100 -9.19 4.15 0.55
N HIS A 101 -9.92 3.36 1.33
CA HIS A 101 -11.29 2.95 0.99
C HIS A 101 -12.33 4.03 1.28
N THR A 102 -12.11 4.89 2.27
CA THR A 102 -13.08 5.93 2.66
C THR A 102 -13.15 7.07 1.62
N GLN A 103 -12.25 7.09 0.64
CA GLN A 103 -12.11 8.19 -0.33
C GLN A 103 -12.47 7.80 -1.77
N THR A 104 -12.94 6.57 -2.02
CA THR A 104 -13.52 6.22 -3.32
C THR A 104 -14.85 6.96 -3.48
N PRO A 105 -15.00 7.91 -4.43
CA PRO A 105 -16.29 8.50 -4.70
C PRO A 105 -17.27 7.41 -5.15
N ALA A 106 -18.54 7.56 -4.75
CA ALA A 106 -19.62 6.65 -5.12
C ALA A 106 -19.58 6.28 -6.61
N PRO A 107 -19.89 5.02 -6.99
CA PRO A 107 -19.95 4.64 -8.38
C PRO A 107 -20.94 5.57 -9.09
N ILE A 108 -20.44 6.33 -10.06
CA ILE A 108 -21.27 7.15 -10.94
C ILE A 108 -22.32 6.20 -11.54
N PRO A 109 -23.63 6.45 -11.38
CA PRO A 109 -24.64 5.64 -12.02
C PRO A 109 -24.36 5.66 -13.53
N SER A 110 -24.07 4.48 -14.07
CA SER A 110 -23.80 4.25 -15.48
C SER A 110 -24.84 4.96 -16.32
N GLN A 111 -24.43 6.00 -17.05
CA GLN A 111 -25.25 6.55 -18.13
C GLN A 111 -25.59 5.40 -19.09
N PRO A 112 -26.85 5.30 -19.55
CA PRO A 112 -27.23 4.25 -20.49
C PRO A 112 -26.37 4.39 -21.74
N ARG A 113 -25.59 3.34 -22.00
CA ARG A 113 -24.78 3.15 -23.20
C ARG A 113 -25.71 3.35 -24.40
N SER A 114 -25.55 4.46 -25.12
CA SER A 114 -26.22 4.66 -26.41
C SER A 114 -25.67 3.60 -27.37
N THR A 115 -26.41 2.51 -27.54
CA THR A 115 -26.19 1.52 -28.59
C THR A 115 -26.55 2.18 -29.92
N VAL A 116 -25.56 2.79 -30.57
CA VAL A 116 -25.62 3.01 -32.02
C VAL A 116 -25.50 1.63 -32.67
N VAL A 117 -26.63 1.14 -33.17
CA VAL A 117 -26.72 -0.05 -34.02
C VAL A 117 -26.00 0.27 -35.34
N PRO A 118 -24.95 -0.47 -35.75
CA PRO A 118 -24.52 -0.43 -37.14
C PRO A 118 -25.52 -1.25 -37.96
N ALA A 119 -26.01 -0.67 -39.05
CA ALA A 119 -26.86 -1.33 -40.03
C ALA A 119 -26.10 -2.52 -40.68
N PRO A 120 -26.80 -3.60 -41.07
CA PRO A 120 -26.18 -4.69 -41.81
C PRO A 120 -26.02 -4.26 -43.28
N SER A 121 -24.80 -4.28 -43.80
CA SER A 121 -24.54 -4.24 -45.24
C SER A 121 -23.71 -5.47 -45.60
N GLU A 122 -24.45 -6.44 -46.15
CA GLU A 122 -24.15 -7.33 -47.28
C GLU A 122 -22.74 -7.93 -47.43
N GLU A 123 -22.80 -9.24 -47.64
CA GLU A 123 -21.75 -10.20 -47.97
C GLU A 123 -20.96 -9.77 -49.21
N ASP A 124 -19.64 -9.99 -49.18
CA ASP A 124 -18.89 -10.40 -50.36
C ASP A 124 -17.84 -11.42 -49.92
N ASP A 125 -18.05 -12.65 -50.38
CA ASP A 125 -17.12 -13.77 -50.35
C ASP A 125 -15.90 -13.46 -51.23
N GLU A 126 -14.69 -13.50 -50.69
CA GLU A 126 -13.49 -13.81 -51.48
C GLU A 126 -12.45 -14.54 -50.61
N ILE A 127 -12.46 -15.86 -50.72
CA ILE A 127 -11.35 -16.73 -50.35
C ILE A 127 -10.33 -16.65 -51.49
N ASN A 128 -9.08 -16.27 -51.22
CA ASN A 128 -7.88 -16.93 -51.77
C ASN A 128 -6.55 -16.37 -51.23
N ASP A 129 -5.63 -17.31 -50.98
CA ASP A 129 -4.15 -17.21 -51.06
C ASP A 129 -3.33 -16.47 -49.98
N ILE A 130 -3.09 -17.10 -48.81
CA ILE A 130 -1.84 -16.86 -48.01
C ILE A 130 -1.29 -18.14 -47.35
N PHE A 131 -1.26 -19.28 -48.06
CA PHE A 131 -0.29 -20.35 -47.75
C PHE A 131 0.39 -20.79 -49.03
N GLY A 132 1.62 -20.33 -49.26
CA GLY A 132 2.50 -20.96 -50.24
C GLY A 132 3.61 -20.07 -50.78
N ASN A 133 4.85 -20.49 -50.50
CA ASN A 133 6.12 -20.11 -51.12
C ASN A 133 6.79 -18.80 -50.64
N HIS A 134 7.86 -18.93 -49.85
CA HIS A 134 9.21 -19.04 -50.42
C HIS A 134 10.29 -19.26 -49.35
N LEU A 135 11.17 -20.23 -49.63
CA LEU A 135 12.65 -20.22 -49.49
C LEU A 135 13.19 -19.85 -48.09
N TRP A 136 13.93 -20.69 -47.36
CA TRP A 136 15.16 -21.41 -47.72
C TRP A 136 15.30 -22.72 -46.92
#